data_AF-A0A7V3CWL7-F1
#
_entry.id   AF-A0A7V3CWL7-F1
#
_cell.length_a   1.000
_cell.length_b   1.000
_cell.length_c   1.000
_cell.angle_alpha   90.00
_cell.angle_beta   90.00
_cell.angle_gamma   90.00
#
_symmetry.space_group_name_H-M   'P 1'
#
loop_
_entity.id
_entity.type
_entity.pdbx_description
1 polymer ?
#
loop_
_entity_poly.entity_id
_entity_poly.type
_entity_poly.pdbx_seq_one_letter_code
_entity_poly.pdbx_strand_id
1 'polypeptide(L)'
;RFAVNTLSGVPSIVFGLFGLGFFVQFVGGGMDKLFSPDGQMQWAQPNLLWASATMAFLTVPVVIVSVEEALKNVPNDYRAAGLALGATKWQTIRKVIIPNSLSGILTGAILAIGRGAGEVAPILFTGVAYFLPHLPSKFTDQFMNLGYHIYVMSTQSTDVEATKGIQYATAFVLLVLTFSLTLIAIIIRYRFRKKLSV
;
A
#
# COMPACT_ATOMS: atom_id res chain seq x y z
N ARG A 1 8.30 17.07 -7.69
CA ARG A 1 7.03 17.04 -8.44
C ARG A 1 7.13 16.21 -9.72
N PHE A 2 8.14 16.39 -10.59
CA PHE A 2 8.30 15.59 -11.82
C PHE A 2 8.19 14.07 -11.60
N ALA A 3 9.01 13.47 -10.73
CA ALA A 3 8.98 12.03 -10.47
C ALA A 3 7.61 11.52 -9.96
N VAL A 4 6.93 12.30 -9.12
CA VAL A 4 5.59 11.97 -8.60
C VAL A 4 4.56 11.98 -9.72
N ASN A 5 4.60 13.00 -10.58
CA ASN A 5 3.71 13.11 -11.73
C ASN A 5 3.96 11.97 -12.73
N THR A 6 5.22 11.66 -13.00
CA THR A 6 5.60 10.54 -13.86
C THR A 6 5.06 9.22 -13.29
N LEU A 7 5.29 8.94 -12.00
CA LEU A 7 4.79 7.73 -11.35
C LEU A 7 3.25 7.65 -11.34
N SER A 8 2.56 8.78 -11.19
CA SER A 8 1.09 8.79 -11.21
C SER A 8 0.48 8.45 -12.57
N GLY A 9 1.24 8.64 -13.66
CA GLY A 9 0.80 8.33 -15.03
C GLY A 9 1.13 6.91 -15.48
N VAL A 10 1.86 6.12 -14.69
CA VAL A 10 2.23 4.75 -15.02
C VAL A 10 1.04 3.81 -14.75
N PRO A 11 0.63 2.96 -15.72
CA PRO A 11 -0.40 1.95 -15.49
C PRO A 11 -0.03 0.96 -14.38
N SER A 12 -1.00 0.52 -13.56
CA SER A 12 -0.73 -0.33 -12.39
C SER A 12 -0.10 -1.69 -12.73
N ILE A 13 -0.39 -2.24 -13.91
CA ILE A 13 0.24 -3.49 -14.39
C ILE A 13 1.76 -3.35 -14.61
N VAL A 14 2.23 -2.15 -14.99
CA VAL A 14 3.66 -1.89 -15.20
C VAL A 14 4.40 -1.94 -13.87
N PHE A 15 3.77 -1.50 -12.77
CA PHE A 15 4.33 -1.69 -11.43
C PHE A 15 4.46 -3.17 -11.06
N GLY A 16 3.49 -4.01 -11.43
CA GLY A 16 3.56 -5.46 -11.21
C GLY A 16 4.72 -6.12 -11.96
N LEU A 17 4.90 -5.77 -13.25
CA LEU A 17 6.02 -6.26 -14.05
C LEU A 17 7.37 -5.72 -13.54
N PHE A 18 7.43 -4.45 -13.14
CA PHE A 18 8.60 -3.89 -12.47
C PHE A 18 8.91 -4.65 -11.18
N GLY A 19 7.91 -4.95 -10.36
CA GLY A 19 8.10 -5.71 -9.13
C GLY A 19 8.62 -7.12 -9.38
N LEU A 20 8.14 -7.80 -10.43
CA LEU A 20 8.68 -9.10 -10.84
C LEU A 20 10.16 -8.99 -11.24
N GLY A 21 10.50 -8.07 -12.14
CA GLY A 21 11.88 -7.94 -12.64
C GLY A 21 12.86 -7.43 -11.58
N PHE A 22 12.47 -6.39 -10.84
CA PHE A 22 13.33 -5.76 -9.86
C PHE A 22 13.30 -6.46 -8.49
N PHE A 23 12.12 -6.63 -7.88
CA PHE A 23 12.06 -7.19 -6.54
C PHE A 23 12.26 -8.71 -6.51
N VAL A 24 11.54 -9.45 -7.36
CA VAL A 24 11.61 -10.92 -7.33
C VAL A 24 12.91 -11.41 -7.97
N GLN A 25 13.18 -11.03 -9.22
CA GLN A 25 14.31 -11.59 -9.97
C GLN A 25 15.65 -10.95 -9.59
N PHE A 26 15.74 -9.62 -9.56
CA PHE A 26 17.01 -8.95 -9.28
C PHE A 26 17.37 -8.95 -7.79
N VAL A 27 16.50 -8.42 -6.92
CA VAL A 27 16.75 -8.36 -5.47
C VAL A 27 16.63 -9.76 -4.85
N GLY A 28 15.51 -10.46 -5.05
CA GLY A 28 15.31 -11.81 -4.51
C GLY A 28 16.34 -12.82 -5.01
N GLY A 29 16.64 -12.82 -6.32
CA GLY A 29 17.72 -13.65 -6.88
C GLY A 29 19.11 -13.28 -6.36
N GLY A 30 19.37 -12.00 -6.08
CA GLY A 30 20.61 -11.57 -5.43
C GLY A 30 20.70 -12.04 -3.97
N MET A 31 19.59 -11.98 -3.24
CA MET A 31 19.49 -12.43 -1.85
C MET A 31 19.68 -13.94 -1.73
N ASP A 32 19.04 -14.73 -2.59
CA ASP A 32 19.21 -16.20 -2.61
C ASP A 32 20.68 -16.59 -2.85
N LYS A 33 21.39 -15.89 -3.76
CA LYS A 33 22.82 -16.13 -4.01
C LYS A 33 23.72 -15.81 -2.81
N LEU A 34 23.35 -14.82 -2.00
CA LEU A 34 24.16 -14.36 -0.87
C LEU A 34 23.86 -15.12 0.43
N PHE A 35 22.58 -15.44 0.67
CA PHE A 35 22.08 -15.94 1.95
C PHE A 35 21.57 -17.39 1.90
N SER A 36 21.45 -18.01 0.71
CA SER A 36 20.96 -19.38 0.55
C SER A 36 21.90 -20.22 -0.33
N PRO A 37 23.13 -20.52 0.15
CA PRO A 37 24.10 -21.32 -0.59
C PRO A 37 23.64 -22.76 -0.87
N ASP A 38 22.63 -23.24 -0.15
CA ASP A 38 22.02 -24.57 -0.32
C ASP A 38 21.18 -24.70 -1.61
N GLY A 39 21.05 -23.63 -2.41
CA GLY A 39 20.34 -23.62 -3.68
C GLY A 39 18.81 -23.57 -3.57
N GLN A 40 18.27 -23.41 -2.35
CA GLN A 40 16.83 -23.24 -2.14
C GLN A 40 16.40 -21.81 -2.50
N MET A 41 15.44 -21.68 -3.41
CA MET A 41 14.84 -20.39 -3.75
C MET A 41 13.90 -19.96 -2.63
N GLN A 42 14.33 -19.04 -1.77
CA GLN A 42 13.50 -18.49 -0.69
C GLN A 42 12.96 -17.11 -1.05
N TRP A 43 13.80 -16.29 -1.68
CA TRP A 43 13.53 -14.89 -1.98
C TRP A 43 13.18 -14.66 -3.46
N ALA A 44 13.73 -15.44 -4.40
CA ALA A 44 13.47 -15.30 -5.84
C ALA A 44 12.13 -15.89 -6.30
N GLN A 45 11.09 -15.73 -5.50
CA GLN A 45 9.73 -16.19 -5.79
C GLN A 45 8.70 -15.11 -5.43
N PRO A 46 7.52 -15.10 -6.07
CA PRO A 46 6.44 -14.20 -5.68
C PRO A 46 6.08 -14.46 -4.21
N ASN A 47 6.06 -13.40 -3.39
CA ASN A 47 5.79 -13.48 -1.97
C ASN A 47 5.17 -12.18 -1.40
N LEU A 48 4.73 -12.25 -0.16
CA LEU A 48 4.09 -11.13 0.54
C LEU A 48 5.00 -9.90 0.63
N LEU A 49 6.31 -10.08 0.83
CA LEU A 49 7.27 -8.98 0.92
C LEU A 49 7.33 -8.19 -0.40
N TRP A 50 7.55 -8.87 -1.53
CA TRP A 50 7.66 -8.21 -2.83
C TRP A 50 6.36 -7.61 -3.31
N ALA A 51 5.23 -8.26 -3.02
CA ALA A 51 3.91 -7.67 -3.26
C ALA A 51 3.70 -6.39 -2.46
N SER A 52 4.02 -6.39 -1.15
CA SER A 52 3.87 -5.19 -0.32
C SER A 52 4.82 -4.05 -0.75
N ALA A 53 6.06 -4.37 -1.14
CA ALA A 53 7.00 -3.40 -1.70
C ALA A 53 6.46 -2.79 -3.00
N THR A 54 5.96 -3.61 -3.92
CA THR A 54 5.38 -3.14 -5.18
C THR A 54 4.16 -2.25 -4.95
N MET A 55 3.29 -2.62 -4.01
CA MET A 55 2.13 -1.82 -3.61
C MET A 55 2.53 -0.49 -2.95
N ALA A 56 3.62 -0.46 -2.19
CA ALA A 56 4.16 0.78 -1.65
C ALA A 56 4.55 1.73 -2.79
N PHE A 57 5.26 1.26 -3.81
CA PHE A 57 5.64 2.08 -4.97
C PHE A 57 4.42 2.65 -5.72
N LEU A 58 3.35 1.86 -5.88
CA LEU A 58 2.12 2.33 -6.52
C LEU A 58 1.39 3.41 -5.68
N THR A 59 1.42 3.30 -4.35
CA THR A 59 0.69 4.21 -3.46
C THR A 59 1.48 5.46 -3.08
N VAL A 60 2.80 5.46 -3.24
CA VAL A 60 3.71 6.58 -2.95
C VAL A 60 3.24 7.92 -3.52
N PRO A 61 2.80 8.05 -4.79
CA PRO A 61 2.35 9.33 -5.33
C PRO A 61 1.16 9.93 -4.55
N VAL A 62 0.20 9.09 -4.16
CA VAL A 62 -0.97 9.50 -3.38
C VAL A 62 -0.57 9.99 -2.00
N VAL A 63 0.33 9.26 -1.33
CA VAL A 63 0.85 9.66 -0.02
C VAL A 63 1.61 10.98 -0.12
N ILE A 64 2.51 11.12 -1.09
CA ILE A 64 3.34 12.33 -1.23
C ILE A 64 2.46 13.57 -1.44
N VAL A 65 1.51 13.53 -2.38
CA VAL A 65 0.65 14.68 -2.67
C VAL A 65 -0.16 15.07 -1.44
N SER A 66 -0.79 14.08 -0.78
CA SER A 66 -1.61 14.33 0.40
C SER A 66 -0.81 14.89 1.58
N VAL A 67 0.41 14.36 1.80
CA VAL A 67 1.31 14.84 2.87
C VAL A 67 1.86 16.22 2.55
N GLU A 68 2.18 16.51 1.29
CA GLU A 68 2.64 17.83 0.86
C GLU A 68 1.57 18.89 1.11
N GLU A 69 0.31 18.61 0.76
CA GLU A 69 -0.82 19.49 1.05
C GLU A 69 -1.02 19.68 2.56
N ALA A 70 -0.94 18.60 3.34
CA ALA A 70 -1.05 18.66 4.79
C ALA A 70 0.03 19.56 5.43
N LEU A 71 1.27 19.47 4.96
CA LEU A 71 2.40 20.26 5.47
C LEU A 71 2.31 21.74 5.04
N LYS A 72 1.75 22.03 3.87
CA LYS A 72 1.55 23.42 3.38
C LYS A 72 0.45 24.15 4.13
N ASN A 73 -0.52 23.43 4.67
CA ASN A 73 -1.58 24.02 5.49
C ASN A 73 -1.07 24.55 6.84
N VAL A 74 0.16 24.19 7.25
CA VAL A 74 0.78 24.72 8.47
C VAL A 74 1.35 26.11 8.19
N PRO A 75 0.90 27.18 8.90
CA PRO A 75 1.39 28.54 8.71
C PRO A 75 2.91 28.65 8.80
N ASN A 76 3.51 29.47 7.92
CA ASN A 76 4.95 29.71 7.92
C ASN A 76 5.45 30.39 9.21
N ASP A 77 4.57 31.10 9.91
CA ASP A 77 4.88 31.77 11.18
C ASP A 77 5.39 30.80 12.24
N TYR A 78 4.89 29.56 12.28
CA TYR A 78 5.40 28.53 13.19
C TYR A 78 6.86 28.17 12.90
N ARG A 79 7.28 28.24 11.64
CA ARG A 79 8.68 27.99 11.25
C ARG A 79 9.56 29.15 11.68
N ALA A 80 9.10 30.39 11.46
CA ALA A 80 9.81 31.60 11.87
C ALA A 80 9.94 31.70 13.38
N ALA A 81 8.86 31.44 14.13
CA ALA A 81 8.85 31.43 15.59
C ALA A 81 9.81 30.38 16.17
N GLY A 82 9.82 29.16 15.61
CA GLY A 82 10.77 28.13 16.03
C GLY A 82 12.23 28.56 15.87
N LEU A 83 12.58 29.17 14.74
CA LEU A 83 13.92 29.69 14.50
C LEU A 83 14.26 30.87 15.42
N ALA A 84 13.30 31.77 15.70
CA ALA A 84 13.48 32.89 16.62
C ALA A 84 13.73 32.45 18.08
N LEU A 85 13.17 31.31 18.48
CA LEU A 85 13.41 30.67 19.78
C LEU A 85 14.72 29.87 19.85
N GLY A 86 15.55 29.92 18.80
CA GLY A 86 16.81 29.17 18.72
C GLY A 86 16.64 27.68 18.42
N ALA A 87 15.43 27.23 18.03
CA ALA A 87 15.22 25.83 17.66
C ALA A 87 15.81 25.54 16.27
N THR A 88 16.40 24.36 16.11
CA THR A 88 16.92 23.93 14.81
C THR A 88 15.79 23.60 13.84
N LYS A 89 16.05 23.69 12.53
CA LYS A 89 15.07 23.31 11.49
C LYS A 89 14.47 21.91 11.73
N TRP A 90 15.29 20.95 12.15
CA TRP A 90 14.84 19.60 12.47
C TRP A 90 13.93 19.53 13.69
N GLN A 91 14.27 20.27 14.77
CA GLN A 91 13.42 20.37 15.95
C GLN A 91 12.06 20.97 15.63
N THR A 92 12.02 22.05 14.84
CA THR A 92 10.77 22.70 14.41
C THR A 92 9.92 21.75 13.56
N ILE A 93 10.53 21.03 12.59
CA ILE A 93 9.82 20.03 11.78
C ILE A 93 9.21 18.94 12.67
N ARG A 94 10.02 18.32 13.53
CA ARG A 94 9.59 17.15 14.32
C ARG A 94 8.60 17.50 15.42
N LYS A 95 8.78 18.63 16.11
CA LYS A 95 7.99 18.99 17.30
C LYS A 95 6.82 19.91 17.01
N VAL A 96 6.86 20.68 15.92
CA VAL A 96 5.81 21.67 15.61
C VAL A 96 5.08 21.27 14.33
N ILE A 97 5.79 21.14 13.22
CA ILE A 97 5.14 21.00 11.90
C ILE A 97 4.46 19.63 11.75
N ILE A 98 5.15 18.53 12.04
CA ILE A 98 4.60 17.18 11.90
C ILE A 98 3.34 17.00 12.77
N PRO A 99 3.35 17.32 14.08
CA PRO A 99 2.16 17.21 14.91
C PRO A 99 0.98 18.06 14.42
N ASN A 100 1.23 19.30 13.98
CA ASN A 100 0.17 20.18 13.46
C ASN A 100 -0.42 19.70 12.12
N SER A 101 0.38 19.04 11.28
CA SER A 101 -0.07 18.47 9.99
C SER A 101 -0.64 17.05 10.09
N LEU A 102 -0.63 16.43 11.28
CA LEU A 102 -0.93 15.00 11.47
C LEU A 102 -2.31 14.61 10.94
N SER A 103 -3.32 15.46 11.11
CA SER A 103 -4.67 15.20 10.60
C SER A 103 -4.73 15.08 9.07
N GLY A 104 -3.93 15.89 8.36
CA GLY A 104 -3.78 15.81 6.91
C GLY A 104 -2.97 14.59 6.49
N ILE A 105 -1.88 14.28 7.20
CA ILE A 105 -1.08 13.06 6.94
C ILE A 105 -1.93 11.79 7.10
N LEU A 106 -2.74 11.71 8.15
CA LEU A 106 -3.67 10.60 8.37
C LEU A 106 -4.69 10.48 7.22
N THR A 107 -5.13 11.60 6.65
CA THR A 107 -6.00 11.59 5.46
C THR A 107 -5.31 10.93 4.27
N GLY A 108 -4.07 11.35 3.99
CA GLY A 108 -3.26 10.76 2.93
C GLY A 108 -3.03 9.27 3.11
N ALA A 109 -2.76 8.83 4.34
CA ALA A 109 -2.60 7.43 4.66
C ALA A 109 -3.88 6.62 4.40
N ILE A 110 -5.05 7.14 4.80
CA ILE A 110 -6.34 6.48 4.56
C ILE A 110 -6.62 6.34 3.05
N LEU A 111 -6.40 7.41 2.28
CA LEU A 111 -6.57 7.38 0.83
C LEU A 111 -5.62 6.40 0.14
N ALA A 112 -4.37 6.32 0.60
CA ALA A 112 -3.39 5.36 0.10
C ALA A 112 -3.79 3.91 0.39
N ILE A 113 -4.28 3.61 1.60
CA ILE A 113 -4.79 2.28 1.97
C ILE A 113 -6.01 1.93 1.11
N GLY A 114 -6.94 2.87 0.93
CA GLY A 114 -8.11 2.68 0.07
C GLY A 114 -7.74 2.37 -1.37
N ARG A 115 -6.77 3.11 -1.93
CA ARG A 115 -6.22 2.83 -3.27
C ARG A 115 -5.57 1.44 -3.33
N GLY A 116 -4.75 1.10 -2.35
CA GLY A 116 -4.09 -0.20 -2.30
C GLY A 116 -5.07 -1.37 -2.20
N ALA A 117 -6.12 -1.24 -1.39
CA ALA A 117 -7.13 -2.28 -1.21
C ALA A 117 -7.92 -2.58 -2.50
N GLY A 118 -8.04 -1.61 -3.41
CA GLY A 118 -8.73 -1.75 -4.69
C GLY A 118 -7.87 -2.21 -5.86
N GLU A 119 -6.56 -2.38 -5.69
CA GLU A 119 -5.63 -2.70 -6.78
C GLU A 119 -5.21 -4.17 -6.75
N VAL A 120 -5.27 -4.81 -7.92
CA VAL A 120 -4.92 -6.24 -8.07
C VAL A 120 -3.77 -6.44 -9.05
N ALA A 121 -3.63 -5.58 -10.07
CA ALA A 121 -2.62 -5.71 -11.10
C ALA A 121 -1.16 -5.77 -10.57
N PRO A 122 -0.74 -4.98 -9.57
CA PRO A 122 0.65 -4.99 -9.11
C PRO A 122 1.04 -6.27 -8.37
N ILE A 123 0.08 -6.93 -7.73
CA ILE A 123 0.31 -8.14 -6.93
C ILE A 123 0.25 -9.42 -7.77
N LEU A 124 -0.24 -9.32 -9.00
CA LEU A 124 -0.46 -10.44 -9.93
C LEU A 124 0.82 -11.25 -10.19
N PHE A 125 1.96 -10.57 -10.32
CA PHE A 125 3.25 -11.21 -10.61
C PHE A 125 4.17 -11.29 -9.39
N THR A 126 3.80 -10.67 -8.27
CA THR A 126 4.73 -10.40 -7.17
C THR A 126 4.40 -11.15 -5.89
N GLY A 127 3.21 -11.74 -5.74
CA GLY A 127 2.95 -12.61 -4.59
C GLY A 127 1.59 -13.27 -4.48
N VAL A 128 0.60 -12.89 -5.31
CA VAL A 128 -0.74 -13.47 -5.19
C VAL A 128 -0.81 -14.88 -5.79
N ALA A 129 -1.59 -15.75 -5.15
CA ALA A 129 -1.88 -17.09 -5.64
C ALA A 129 -3.39 -17.35 -5.65
N TYR A 130 -3.82 -18.27 -6.52
CA TYR A 130 -5.24 -18.55 -6.74
C TYR A 130 -5.86 -19.25 -5.53
N PHE A 131 -5.19 -20.27 -5.01
CA PHE A 131 -5.66 -21.06 -3.89
C PHE A 131 -4.50 -21.54 -3.03
N LEU A 132 -4.54 -21.21 -1.74
CA LEU A 132 -3.66 -21.76 -0.71
C LEU A 132 -4.51 -22.41 0.39
N PRO A 133 -4.12 -23.60 0.89
CA PRO A 133 -4.85 -24.27 1.96
C PRO A 133 -4.60 -23.65 3.34
N HIS A 134 -3.61 -22.77 3.47
CA HIS A 134 -3.24 -22.10 4.73
C HIS A 134 -2.93 -20.63 4.49
N LEU A 135 -3.07 -19.82 5.55
CA LEU A 135 -2.66 -18.42 5.54
C LEU A 135 -1.13 -18.30 5.53
N PRO A 136 -0.58 -17.23 4.91
CA PRO A 136 0.85 -16.97 4.94
C PRO A 136 1.35 -16.84 6.38
N SER A 137 2.42 -17.56 6.70
CA SER A 137 3.05 -17.58 8.01
C SER A 137 4.37 -16.79 8.04
N LYS A 138 5.02 -16.69 6.88
CA LYS A 138 6.29 -15.99 6.67
C LYS A 138 6.12 -14.90 5.60
N PHE A 139 7.02 -13.91 5.62
CA PHE A 139 7.05 -12.86 4.59
C PHE A 139 7.40 -13.38 3.19
N THR A 140 8.03 -14.55 3.12
CA THR A 140 8.37 -15.25 1.87
C THR A 140 7.23 -16.09 1.31
N ASP A 141 6.10 -16.20 2.03
CA ASP A 141 4.96 -16.98 1.57
C ASP A 141 4.09 -16.15 0.60
N GLN A 142 3.40 -16.87 -0.29
CA GLN A 142 2.33 -16.31 -1.13
C GLN A 142 1.06 -16.08 -0.31
N PHE A 143 0.15 -15.27 -0.85
CA PHE A 143 -1.12 -14.98 -0.20
C PHE A 143 -2.27 -14.97 -1.19
N MET A 144 -3.49 -15.12 -0.66
CA MET A 144 -4.72 -14.98 -1.43
C MET A 144 -5.25 -13.55 -1.33
N ASN A 145 -5.79 -13.05 -2.44
CA ASN A 145 -6.45 -11.76 -2.50
C ASN A 145 -7.86 -11.93 -3.07
N LEU A 146 -8.87 -11.33 -2.43
CA LEU A 146 -10.27 -11.45 -2.84
C LEU A 146 -10.52 -10.87 -4.25
N GLY A 147 -9.88 -9.74 -4.59
CA GLY A 147 -9.97 -9.17 -5.93
C GLY A 147 -9.36 -10.07 -7.00
N TYR A 148 -8.23 -10.71 -6.69
CA TYR A 148 -7.63 -11.71 -7.58
C TYR A 148 -8.51 -12.96 -7.71
N HIS A 149 -9.12 -13.43 -6.62
CA HIS A 149 -10.02 -14.56 -6.64
C HIS A 149 -11.23 -14.32 -7.56
N ILE A 150 -11.83 -13.12 -7.50
CA ILE A 150 -12.91 -12.71 -8.42
C ILE A 150 -12.42 -12.70 -9.86
N TYR A 151 -11.22 -12.16 -10.12
CA TYR A 151 -10.62 -12.11 -11.46
C TYR A 151 -10.40 -13.50 -12.06
N VAL A 152 -9.84 -14.44 -11.29
CA VAL A 152 -9.62 -15.80 -11.78
C VAL A 152 -10.95 -16.52 -12.01
N MET A 153 -11.91 -16.36 -11.10
CA MET A 153 -13.24 -16.96 -11.30
C MET A 153 -13.97 -16.36 -12.51
N SER A 154 -13.82 -15.08 -12.82
CA SER A 154 -14.50 -14.48 -13.98
C SER A 154 -13.85 -14.85 -15.32
N THR A 155 -12.56 -15.20 -15.33
CA THR A 155 -11.78 -15.42 -16.57
C THR A 155 -11.40 -16.87 -16.83
N GLN A 156 -11.30 -17.71 -15.79
CA GLN A 156 -10.76 -19.07 -15.87
C GLN A 156 -11.73 -20.16 -15.37
N SER A 157 -12.99 -19.82 -15.06
CA SER A 157 -13.96 -20.82 -14.61
C SER A 157 -14.40 -21.73 -15.74
N THR A 158 -14.30 -23.04 -15.50
CA THR A 158 -14.78 -24.10 -16.41
C THR A 158 -16.30 -24.24 -16.40
N ASP A 159 -16.95 -23.96 -15.26
CA ASP A 159 -18.40 -23.92 -15.11
C ASP A 159 -18.83 -22.53 -14.61
N VAL A 160 -19.40 -21.75 -15.51
CA VAL A 160 -19.82 -20.37 -15.24
C VAL A 160 -21.07 -20.34 -14.35
N GLU A 161 -21.98 -21.31 -14.46
CA GLU A 161 -23.22 -21.31 -13.67
C GLU A 161 -22.94 -21.68 -12.21
N ALA A 162 -22.09 -22.67 -11.97
CA ALA A 162 -21.70 -23.05 -10.61
C ALA A 162 -20.87 -21.97 -9.90
N THR A 163 -20.03 -21.23 -10.64
CA THR A 163 -19.11 -20.23 -10.05
C THR A 163 -19.73 -18.86 -9.86
N LYS A 164 -20.79 -18.50 -10.59
CA LYS A 164 -21.51 -17.21 -10.46
C LYS A 164 -21.91 -16.89 -9.02
N GLY A 165 -22.45 -17.86 -8.29
CA GLY A 165 -22.85 -17.66 -6.89
C GLY A 165 -21.66 -17.29 -5.99
N ILE A 166 -20.54 -17.99 -6.16
CA ILE A 166 -19.31 -17.76 -5.38
C ILE A 166 -18.66 -16.42 -5.76
N GLN A 167 -18.71 -16.03 -7.04
CA GLN A 167 -18.22 -14.75 -7.51
C GLN A 167 -18.96 -13.58 -6.85
N TYR A 168 -20.29 -13.60 -6.86
CA TYR A 168 -21.10 -12.56 -6.20
C TYR A 168 -20.90 -12.55 -4.69
N ALA A 169 -20.80 -13.71 -4.05
CA ALA A 169 -20.50 -13.80 -2.62
C ALA A 169 -19.11 -13.20 -2.29
N THR A 170 -18.09 -13.53 -3.09
CA THR A 170 -16.73 -12.99 -2.92
C THR A 170 -16.71 -11.47 -3.11
N ALA A 171 -17.38 -10.96 -4.14
CA ALA A 171 -17.52 -9.53 -4.39
C ALA A 171 -18.23 -8.81 -3.24
N PHE A 172 -19.30 -9.40 -2.71
CA PHE A 172 -20.01 -8.87 -1.56
C PHE A 172 -19.12 -8.80 -0.31
N VAL A 173 -18.38 -9.88 0.00
CA VAL A 173 -17.43 -9.91 1.12
C VAL A 173 -16.35 -8.85 0.95
N LEU A 174 -15.77 -8.71 -0.24
CA LEU A 174 -14.76 -7.69 -0.54
C LEU A 174 -15.33 -6.27 -0.33
N LEU A 175 -16.54 -6.00 -0.80
CA LEU A 175 -17.21 -4.71 -0.64
C LEU A 175 -17.45 -4.39 0.84
N VAL A 176 -18.03 -5.33 1.59
CA VAL A 176 -18.28 -5.16 3.03
C VAL A 176 -16.98 -4.92 3.80
N LEU A 177 -15.92 -5.67 3.48
CA LEU A 177 -14.62 -5.55 4.14
C LEU A 177 -13.96 -4.19 3.84
N THR A 178 -13.89 -3.80 2.57
CA THR A 178 -13.28 -2.52 2.15
C THR A 178 -14.04 -1.31 2.70
N PHE A 179 -15.38 -1.37 2.66
CA PHE A 179 -16.25 -0.36 3.27
C PHE A 179 -16.01 -0.26 4.77
N SER A 180 -16.00 -1.39 5.48
CA SER A 180 -15.78 -1.42 6.94
C SER A 180 -14.42 -0.88 7.34
N LEU A 181 -13.35 -1.28 6.65
CA LEU A 181 -11.99 -0.77 6.92
C LEU A 181 -11.90 0.74 6.70
N THR A 182 -12.47 1.23 5.61
CA THR A 182 -12.44 2.66 5.28
C THR A 182 -13.28 3.47 6.27
N LEU A 183 -14.46 2.96 6.66
CA LEU A 183 -15.32 3.58 7.65
C LEU A 183 -14.62 3.67 9.02
N ILE A 184 -14.02 2.57 9.49
CA ILE A 184 -13.25 2.54 10.74
C ILE A 184 -12.11 3.56 10.69
N ALA A 185 -11.37 3.62 9.59
CA ALA A 185 -10.26 4.55 9.43
C ALA A 185 -10.72 6.02 9.49
N ILE A 186 -11.85 6.35 8.86
CA ILE A 186 -12.46 7.69 8.93
C ILE A 186 -12.92 8.01 10.36
N ILE A 187 -13.54 7.07 11.07
CA ILE A 187 -13.99 7.26 12.46
C ILE A 187 -12.79 7.51 13.38
N ILE A 188 -11.71 6.73 13.24
CA ILE A 188 -10.47 6.93 13.99
C ILE A 188 -9.93 8.34 13.72
N ARG A 189 -9.79 8.74 12.46
CA ARG A 189 -9.34 10.10 12.09
C ARG A 189 -10.20 11.19 12.72
N TYR A 190 -11.52 11.04 12.69
CA TYR A 190 -12.44 12.01 13.30
C TYR A 190 -12.19 12.17 14.81
N ARG A 191 -12.01 11.06 15.53
CA ARG A 191 -11.68 11.09 16.98
C ARG A 191 -10.33 11.74 17.27
N PHE A 192 -9.31 11.44 16.47
CA PHE A 192 -7.99 12.08 16.62
C PHE A 192 -8.04 13.58 16.38
N ARG A 193 -8.79 14.04 15.37
CA ARG A 193 -8.99 15.48 15.11
C ARG A 193 -9.62 16.20 16.30
N LYS A 194 -10.65 15.60 16.93
CA LYS A 194 -11.33 16.19 18.08
C LYS A 194 -10.42 16.34 19.31
N LYS A 195 -9.42 15.46 19.48
CA LYS A 195 -8.44 15.56 20.56
C LYS A 195 -7.34 16.60 20.32
N LEU A 196 -7.04 16.91 19.05
CA LEU A 196 -6.03 17.90 18.65
C LEU A 196 -6.58 19.33 18.58
N SER A 197 -7.90 19.50 18.59
CA SER A 197 -8.57 20.81 18.60
C SER A 197 -8.90 21.32 20.01
N VAL A 198 -8.23 20.78 21.03
CA VAL A 198 -8.28 21.21 22.45
C VAL A 198 -6.88 21.66 22.81
#